data_AF-A0A418ZYS4-F1
#
_entry.id   AF-A0A418ZYS4-F1
#
_cell.length_a   1.000
_cell.length_b   1.000
_cell.length_c   1.000
_cell.angle_alpha   90.00
_cell.angle_beta   90.00
_cell.angle_gamma   90.00
#
_symmetry.space_group_name_H-M   'P 1'
#
loop_
_entity.id
_entity.type
_entity.pdbx_description
1 polymer ?
#
loop_
_entity_poly.entity_id
_entity_poly.type
_entity_poly.pdbx_seq_one_letter_code
_entity_poly.pdbx_strand_id
1 'polypeptide(L)'
;GRLGAGCIDADIAVHLDRPGPVTRLTYGQGGPVDLPLPCGGSVRIALIHRPDPDWLGAIWDDRIRRRTGHWCVNLRSGQPCRADQPDAEDFHLTLPPPPAFQIHGEGDEANALTALVAALDLPILGREARPDAHSAVVTLFHDHDRELPPLIRALQSDAFYIGALGSTRAQDARLRALADQGVARADLDRLHGPIGVVGQGRDPRLIAASTLTQILAAYEARLP
;
A
#
# COMPACT_ATOMS: atom_id res chain seq x y z
N GLY A 1 -2.92 4.38 17.09
CA GLY A 1 -1.84 3.46 16.66
C GLY A 1 -1.12 2.93 17.89
N ARG A 2 -0.17 2.01 17.71
CA ARG A 2 0.81 1.61 18.74
C ARG A 2 2.20 1.82 18.17
N LEU A 3 3.12 2.38 18.96
CA LEU A 3 4.51 2.59 18.55
C LEU A 3 5.45 1.56 19.18
N GLY A 4 5.07 0.94 20.32
CA GLY A 4 5.87 -0.10 20.97
C GLY A 4 5.05 -1.13 21.75
N ALA A 5 5.76 -2.01 22.46
CA ALA A 5 5.17 -2.98 23.38
C ALA A 5 4.90 -2.32 24.74
N GLY A 6 3.84 -1.51 24.83
CA GLY A 6 3.20 -1.09 26.09
C GLY A 6 3.92 -0.02 26.94
N CYS A 7 5.18 -0.23 27.32
CA CYS A 7 5.88 0.67 28.26
C CYS A 7 6.20 2.04 27.63
N ILE A 8 6.63 2.07 26.36
CA ILE A 8 6.89 3.31 25.63
C ILE A 8 5.59 4.09 25.40
N ASP A 9 4.51 3.41 25.01
CA ASP A 9 3.21 4.07 24.77
C ASP A 9 2.67 4.73 26.06
N ALA A 10 2.88 4.10 27.22
CA ALA A 10 2.50 4.65 28.52
C ALA A 10 3.32 5.91 28.89
N ASP A 11 4.62 5.92 28.62
CA ASP A 11 5.48 7.08 28.86
C ASP A 11 5.14 8.25 27.93
N ILE A 12 4.87 7.99 26.65
CA ILE A 12 4.38 9.00 25.71
C ILE A 12 3.13 9.70 26.25
N ALA A 13 2.20 8.96 26.86
CA ALA A 13 0.97 9.52 27.42
C ALA A 13 1.22 10.58 28.50
N VAL A 14 2.28 10.42 29.30
CA VAL A 14 2.69 11.41 30.33
C VAL A 14 3.11 12.74 29.71
N HIS A 15 3.49 12.75 28.44
CA HIS A 15 4.02 13.91 27.75
C HIS A 15 3.02 14.64 26.85
N LEU A 16 1.76 14.18 26.78
CA LEU A 16 0.72 14.77 25.91
C LEU A 16 0.30 16.18 26.32
N ASP A 17 0.34 16.52 27.61
CA ASP A 17 -0.10 17.82 28.12
C ASP A 17 1.05 18.83 28.31
N ARG A 18 2.27 18.52 27.85
CA ARG A 18 3.41 19.42 28.01
C ARG A 18 3.20 20.72 27.23
N PRO A 19 3.61 21.87 27.78
CA PRO A 19 3.50 23.15 27.09
C PRO A 19 4.46 23.23 25.90
N GLY A 20 4.04 23.98 24.88
CA GLY A 20 4.81 24.20 23.64
C GLY A 20 4.19 23.49 22.43
N PRO A 21 4.65 23.80 21.21
CA PRO A 21 4.09 23.23 19.99
C PRO A 21 4.60 21.82 19.69
N VAL A 22 5.78 21.44 20.18
CA VAL A 22 6.39 20.12 19.94
C VAL A 22 7.10 19.60 21.19
N THR A 23 6.83 18.36 21.60
CA THR A 23 7.67 17.61 22.55
C THR A 23 8.52 16.60 21.78
N ARG A 24 9.85 16.58 22.02
CA ARG A 24 10.74 15.57 21.45
C ARG A 24 11.16 14.58 22.53
N LEU A 25 11.01 13.29 22.24
CA LEU A 25 11.32 12.17 23.13
C LEU A 25 12.34 11.26 22.46
N THR A 26 13.24 10.69 23.25
CA THR A 26 14.23 9.71 22.78
C THR A 26 14.14 8.48 23.67
N TYR A 27 14.04 7.30 23.05
CA TYR A 27 13.95 6.00 23.72
C TYR A 27 15.10 5.10 23.26
N GLY A 28 15.51 4.15 24.10
CA GLY A 28 16.70 3.33 23.86
C GLY A 28 17.99 4.08 24.20
N GLN A 29 18.99 4.00 23.33
CA GLN A 29 20.27 4.69 23.59
C GLN A 29 20.09 6.22 23.64
N GLY A 30 20.55 6.84 24.74
CA GLY A 30 20.38 8.27 25.01
C GLY A 30 19.00 8.65 25.55
N GLY A 31 18.10 7.69 25.76
CA GLY A 31 16.80 7.86 26.41
C GLY A 31 16.80 7.44 27.88
N PRO A 32 15.61 7.36 28.53
CA PRO A 32 15.46 6.86 29.89
C PRO A 32 16.00 5.44 30.03
N VAL A 33 16.74 5.18 31.14
CA VAL A 33 17.35 3.87 31.42
C VAL A 33 16.31 2.75 31.51
N ASP A 34 15.12 3.07 31.99
CA ASP A 34 14.02 2.12 32.21
C ASP A 34 13.21 1.79 30.94
N LEU A 35 13.53 2.41 29.80
CA LEU A 35 12.86 2.19 28.51
C LEU A 35 13.86 1.80 27.41
N PRO A 36 14.59 0.67 27.57
CA PRO A 36 15.51 0.19 26.55
C PRO A 36 14.76 -0.40 25.35
N LEU A 37 15.35 -0.27 24.16
CA LEU A 37 14.87 -0.97 22.97
C LEU A 37 15.53 -2.35 22.90
N PRO A 38 14.77 -3.44 22.62
CA PRO A 38 15.31 -4.80 22.58
C PRO A 38 16.36 -5.01 21.48
N CYS A 39 16.37 -4.16 20.45
CA CYS A 39 17.38 -4.15 19.39
C CYS A 39 18.67 -3.39 19.75
N GLY A 40 18.73 -2.72 20.90
CA GLY A 40 19.88 -1.90 21.32
C GLY A 40 20.02 -0.55 20.60
N GLY A 41 19.08 -0.17 19.74
CA GLY A 41 19.09 1.10 19.00
C GLY A 41 18.51 2.29 19.79
N SER A 42 18.21 3.37 19.05
CA SER A 42 17.49 4.54 19.57
C SER A 42 16.33 4.92 18.65
N VAL A 43 15.20 5.34 19.21
CA VAL A 43 14.06 5.90 18.47
C VAL A 43 13.79 7.31 18.98
N ARG A 44 13.62 8.26 18.06
CA ARG A 44 13.24 9.65 18.36
C ARG A 44 11.80 9.87 17.94
N ILE A 45 10.99 10.39 18.86
CA ILE A 45 9.57 10.64 18.65
C ILE A 45 9.33 12.14 18.83
N ALA A 46 8.59 12.74 17.91
CA ALA A 46 8.08 14.10 18.05
C ALA A 46 6.57 14.07 18.25
N LEU A 47 6.10 14.65 19.34
CA LEU A 47 4.68 14.88 19.62
C LEU A 47 4.35 16.30 19.18
N ILE A 48 3.54 16.43 18.12
CA ILE A 48 3.03 17.72 17.65
C ILE A 48 1.77 18.05 18.46
N HIS A 49 1.84 19.09 19.28
CA HIS A 49 0.73 19.53 20.11
C HIS A 49 -0.22 20.39 19.30
N ARG A 50 -1.50 20.03 19.29
CA ARG A 50 -2.56 20.75 18.55
C ARG A 50 -2.18 20.95 17.07
N PRO A 51 -2.03 19.86 16.31
CA PRO A 51 -1.71 19.95 14.89
C PRO A 51 -2.74 20.81 14.15
N ASP A 52 -2.29 21.51 13.11
CA ASP A 52 -3.14 22.33 12.27
C ASP A 52 -4.28 21.48 11.65
N PRO A 53 -5.55 21.80 11.92
CA PRO A 53 -6.68 21.03 11.41
C PRO A 53 -6.81 21.10 9.88
N ASP A 54 -6.41 22.21 9.25
CA ASP A 54 -6.48 22.37 7.80
C ASP A 54 -5.43 21.48 7.11
N TRP A 55 -4.25 21.36 7.73
CA TRP A 55 -3.22 20.43 7.26
C TRP A 55 -3.66 18.96 7.36
N LEU A 56 -4.26 18.57 8.50
CA LEU A 56 -4.83 17.24 8.66
C LEU A 56 -5.97 16.97 7.67
N GLY A 57 -6.83 17.97 7.44
CA GLY A 57 -7.88 17.93 6.43
C GLY A 57 -7.32 17.74 5.02
N ALA A 58 -6.25 18.44 4.67
CA ALA A 58 -5.61 18.32 3.37
C ALA A 58 -4.92 16.95 3.15
N ILE A 59 -4.30 16.38 4.19
CA ILE A 59 -3.80 14.99 4.19
C ILE A 59 -4.94 14.01 3.95
N TRP A 60 -6.05 14.20 4.67
CA TRP A 60 -7.23 13.35 4.55
C TRP A 60 -7.86 13.43 3.15
N ASP A 61 -7.91 14.63 2.56
CA ASP A 61 -8.37 14.85 1.20
C ASP A 61 -7.51 14.13 0.15
N ASP A 62 -6.18 14.16 0.30
CA ASP A 62 -5.29 13.40 -0.58
C ASP A 62 -5.54 11.89 -0.45
N ARG A 63 -5.75 11.39 0.78
CA ARG A 63 -6.09 9.98 1.01
C ARG A 63 -7.42 9.59 0.35
N ILE A 64 -8.48 10.38 0.50
CA ILE A 64 -9.78 10.13 -0.12
C ILE A 64 -9.67 10.18 -1.65
N ARG A 65 -8.95 11.17 -2.18
CA ARG A 65 -8.76 11.36 -3.63
C ARG A 65 -7.68 10.45 -4.21
N ARG A 66 -7.13 9.53 -3.40
CA ARG A 66 -6.10 8.56 -3.78
C ARG A 66 -4.87 9.22 -4.42
N ARG A 67 -4.43 10.35 -3.86
CA ARG A 67 -3.20 11.05 -4.26
C ARG A 67 -2.09 10.75 -3.27
N THR A 68 -0.88 10.52 -3.78
CA THR A 68 0.31 10.52 -2.93
C THR A 68 0.57 11.95 -2.49
N GLY A 69 0.49 12.19 -1.18
CA GLY A 69 0.75 13.49 -0.59
C GLY A 69 2.18 13.59 -0.07
N HIS A 70 2.85 14.71 -0.35
CA HIS A 70 4.16 15.03 0.18
C HIS A 70 4.02 16.18 1.18
N TRP A 71 4.31 15.88 2.45
CA TRP A 71 4.03 16.73 3.59
C TRP A 71 5.29 16.94 4.41
N CYS A 72 5.35 18.04 5.14
CA CYS A 72 6.41 18.31 6.08
C CYS A 72 5.87 18.94 7.36
N VAL A 73 6.63 18.78 8.45
CA VAL A 73 6.39 19.46 9.71
C VAL A 73 7.69 19.93 10.32
N ASN A 74 7.74 21.19 10.70
CA ASN A 74 8.87 21.73 11.41
C ASN A 74 8.90 21.21 12.84
N LEU A 75 9.91 20.41 13.19
CA LEU A 75 9.98 19.77 14.51
C LEU A 75 10.28 20.74 15.67
N ARG A 76 10.47 22.05 15.42
CA ARG A 76 10.64 23.07 16.47
C ARG A 76 9.36 23.86 16.68
N SER A 77 8.77 24.38 15.60
CA SER A 77 7.57 25.23 15.67
C SER A 77 6.27 24.45 15.59
N GLY A 78 6.29 23.19 15.14
CA GLY A 78 5.09 22.40 14.85
C GLY A 78 4.35 22.85 13.58
N GLN A 79 4.89 23.84 12.85
CA GLN A 79 4.25 24.36 11.66
C GLN A 79 4.31 23.33 10.53
N PRO A 80 3.18 23.01 9.91
CA PRO A 80 3.15 22.13 8.77
C PRO A 80 3.48 22.87 7.47
N CYS A 81 3.88 22.10 6.47
CA CYS A 81 4.04 22.55 5.10
C CYS A 81 3.70 21.44 4.11
N ARG A 82 3.49 21.82 2.85
CA ARG A 82 3.62 20.88 1.73
C ARG A 82 5.07 20.83 1.32
N ALA A 83 5.56 19.61 1.08
CA ALA A 83 6.98 19.37 0.82
C ALA A 83 7.45 19.80 -0.58
N ASP A 84 6.71 20.68 -1.25
CA ASP A 84 7.07 21.28 -2.54
C ASP A 84 8.18 22.35 -2.37
N GLN A 85 8.31 22.93 -1.17
CA GLN A 85 9.38 23.87 -0.76
C GLN A 85 9.74 23.69 0.73
N PRO A 86 10.44 22.61 1.11
CA PRO A 86 10.74 22.34 2.51
C PRO A 86 12.05 23.00 2.97
N ASP A 87 12.10 23.42 4.23
CA ASP A 87 13.37 23.77 4.86
C ASP A 87 14.17 22.49 5.17
N ALA A 88 15.51 22.55 5.09
CA ALA A 88 16.39 21.40 5.31
C ALA A 88 16.28 20.76 6.72
N GLU A 89 15.62 21.44 7.65
CA GLU A 89 15.44 21.01 9.03
C GLU A 89 14.05 20.43 9.33
N ASP A 90 13.16 20.38 8.33
CA ASP A 90 11.82 19.84 8.46
C ASP A 90 11.81 18.30 8.43
N PHE A 91 10.80 17.72 9.08
CA PHE A 91 10.52 16.29 8.97
C PHE A 91 9.57 16.04 7.81
N HIS A 92 10.00 15.23 6.85
CA HIS A 92 9.24 14.94 5.63
C HIS A 92 8.47 13.64 5.73
N LEU A 93 7.25 13.65 5.21
CA LEU A 93 6.37 12.49 5.12
C LEU A 93 5.86 12.37 3.69
N THR A 94 6.06 11.20 3.08
CA THR A 94 5.33 10.81 1.87
C THR A 94 4.25 9.84 2.27
N LEU A 95 2.99 10.22 2.03
CA LEU A 95 1.81 9.44 2.40
C LEU A 95 1.09 8.99 1.11
N PRO A 96 1.40 7.79 0.60
CA PRO A 96 0.64 7.21 -0.50
C PRO A 96 -0.75 6.74 0.00
N PRO A 97 -1.77 6.66 -0.88
CA PRO A 97 -3.02 6.01 -0.55
C PRO A 97 -2.80 4.49 -0.32
N PRO A 98 -3.73 3.77 0.31
CA PRO A 98 -3.66 2.32 0.37
C PRO A 98 -3.81 1.69 -1.03
N PRO A 99 -3.21 0.50 -1.27
CA PRO A 99 -3.40 -0.21 -2.53
C PRO A 99 -4.87 -0.61 -2.67
N ALA A 100 -5.44 -0.38 -3.85
CA ALA A 100 -6.81 -0.77 -4.17
C ALA A 100 -6.84 -1.95 -5.13
N PHE A 101 -7.84 -2.81 -5.00
CA PHE A 101 -7.90 -4.08 -5.72
C PHE A 101 -9.07 -4.07 -6.68
N GLN A 102 -8.79 -4.35 -7.96
CA GLN A 102 -9.82 -4.63 -8.96
C GLN A 102 -9.75 -6.12 -9.31
N ILE A 103 -10.75 -6.86 -8.84
CA ILE A 103 -10.77 -8.33 -8.91
C ILE A 103 -11.77 -8.77 -9.98
N HIS A 104 -11.29 -9.52 -10.97
CA HIS A 104 -12.11 -10.08 -12.04
C HIS A 104 -12.11 -11.61 -11.95
N GLY A 105 -13.26 -12.22 -11.68
CA GLY A 105 -13.41 -13.67 -11.55
C GLY A 105 -14.74 -14.02 -10.90
N GLU A 106 -15.21 -15.26 -11.06
CA GLU A 106 -16.51 -15.75 -10.56
C GLU A 106 -16.38 -17.10 -9.85
N GLY A 107 -15.25 -17.32 -9.15
CA GLY A 107 -14.92 -18.58 -8.48
C GLY A 107 -14.45 -18.41 -7.05
N ASP A 108 -14.14 -19.53 -6.40
CA ASP A 108 -13.72 -19.57 -5.01
C ASP A 108 -12.44 -18.77 -4.75
N GLU A 109 -11.53 -18.69 -5.73
CA GLU A 109 -10.31 -17.90 -5.64
C GLU A 109 -10.61 -16.40 -5.53
N ALA A 110 -11.54 -15.92 -6.37
CA ALA A 110 -11.96 -14.51 -6.37
C ALA A 110 -12.72 -14.14 -5.10
N ASN A 111 -13.57 -15.04 -4.62
CA ASN A 111 -14.30 -14.86 -3.35
C ASN A 111 -13.33 -14.83 -2.16
N ALA A 112 -12.36 -15.75 -2.12
CA ALA A 112 -11.36 -15.80 -1.06
C ALA A 112 -10.47 -14.56 -1.05
N LEU A 113 -10.00 -14.10 -2.22
CA LEU A 113 -9.19 -12.88 -2.31
C LEU A 113 -9.99 -11.64 -1.89
N THR A 114 -11.23 -11.52 -2.35
CA THR A 114 -12.14 -10.42 -1.96
C THR A 114 -12.34 -10.38 -0.44
N ALA A 115 -12.55 -11.55 0.19
CA ALA A 115 -12.71 -11.64 1.64
C ALA A 115 -11.45 -11.24 2.40
N LEU A 116 -10.26 -11.64 1.95
CA LEU A 116 -9.00 -11.24 2.57
C LEU A 116 -8.73 -9.73 2.42
N VAL A 117 -8.96 -9.17 1.24
CA VAL A 117 -8.81 -7.72 0.99
C VAL A 117 -9.76 -6.91 1.88
N ALA A 118 -11.02 -7.33 1.97
CA ALA A 118 -12.01 -6.70 2.85
C ALA A 118 -11.63 -6.81 4.33
N ALA A 119 -11.10 -7.95 4.78
CA ALA A 119 -10.67 -8.14 6.16
C ALA A 119 -9.47 -7.25 6.56
N LEU A 120 -8.73 -6.71 5.60
CA LEU A 120 -7.65 -5.74 5.80
C LEU A 120 -8.11 -4.28 5.64
N ASP A 121 -9.41 -4.04 5.48
CA ASP A 121 -9.99 -2.71 5.20
C ASP A 121 -9.36 -2.03 3.95
N LEU A 122 -8.93 -2.85 2.97
CA LEU A 122 -8.33 -2.34 1.73
C LEU A 122 -9.42 -2.05 0.68
N PRO A 123 -9.29 -0.98 -0.13
CA PRO A 123 -10.31 -0.62 -1.10
C PRO A 123 -10.48 -1.66 -2.20
N ILE A 124 -11.72 -2.01 -2.52
CA ILE A 124 -12.09 -2.83 -3.68
C ILE A 124 -12.74 -1.93 -4.72
N LEU A 125 -12.14 -1.85 -5.91
CA LEU A 125 -12.63 -1.04 -7.02
C LEU A 125 -13.69 -1.81 -7.81
N GLY A 126 -14.69 -1.08 -8.30
CA GLY A 126 -15.65 -1.63 -9.26
C GLY A 126 -14.95 -2.08 -10.55
N ARG A 127 -15.48 -3.11 -11.22
CA ARG A 127 -14.90 -3.71 -12.43
C ARG A 127 -14.80 -2.76 -13.64
N GLU A 128 -15.56 -1.67 -13.60
CA GLU A 128 -15.58 -0.60 -14.63
C GLU A 128 -14.83 0.66 -14.19
N ALA A 129 -14.32 0.72 -12.95
CA ALA A 129 -13.49 1.84 -12.51
C ALA A 129 -12.15 1.83 -13.25
N ARG A 130 -11.63 3.03 -13.58
CA ARG A 130 -10.31 3.17 -14.19
C ARG A 130 -9.22 2.94 -13.13
N PRO A 131 -8.32 1.95 -13.28
CA PRO A 131 -7.21 1.75 -12.35
C PRO A 131 -6.22 2.93 -12.38
N ASP A 132 -5.65 3.25 -11.22
CA ASP A 132 -4.63 4.27 -11.02
C ASP A 132 -3.28 3.66 -10.60
N ALA A 133 -2.28 4.51 -10.36
CA ALA A 133 -0.93 4.09 -9.95
C ALA A 133 -0.85 3.34 -8.61
N HIS A 134 -1.94 3.27 -7.85
CA HIS A 134 -2.09 2.55 -6.60
C HIS A 134 -3.16 1.45 -6.71
N SER A 135 -3.53 1.05 -7.93
CA SER A 135 -4.44 -0.06 -8.22
C SER A 135 -3.68 -1.34 -8.60
N ALA A 136 -4.09 -2.45 -8.00
CA ALA A 136 -3.76 -3.80 -8.43
C ALA A 136 -4.96 -4.39 -9.18
N VAL A 137 -4.76 -4.84 -10.41
CA VAL A 137 -5.78 -5.55 -11.19
C VAL A 137 -5.42 -7.03 -11.25
N VAL A 138 -6.38 -7.89 -10.92
CA VAL A 138 -6.19 -9.34 -10.96
C VAL A 138 -7.31 -10.05 -11.70
N THR A 139 -6.93 -10.98 -12.58
CA THR A 139 -7.87 -11.90 -13.21
C THR A 139 -7.72 -13.31 -12.64
N LEU A 140 -8.86 -13.86 -12.22
CA LEU A 140 -9.01 -15.15 -11.55
C LEU A 140 -10.08 -15.95 -12.30
N PHE A 141 -9.89 -16.09 -13.62
CA PHE A 141 -10.79 -16.87 -14.46
C PHE A 141 -10.21 -18.25 -14.75
N HIS A 142 -11.09 -19.24 -14.78
CA HIS A 142 -10.78 -20.55 -15.36
C HIS A 142 -11.04 -20.56 -16.89
N ASP A 143 -11.86 -19.62 -17.38
CA ASP A 143 -12.17 -19.37 -18.78
C ASP A 143 -11.43 -18.12 -19.29
N HIS A 144 -10.54 -18.31 -20.28
CA HIS A 144 -9.57 -17.31 -20.69
C HIS A 144 -10.19 -16.25 -21.63
N ASP A 145 -11.29 -16.55 -22.33
CA ASP A 145 -11.90 -15.57 -23.24
C ASP A 145 -12.48 -14.35 -22.48
N ARG A 146 -12.93 -14.59 -21.24
CA ARG A 146 -13.48 -13.56 -20.35
C ARG A 146 -12.40 -12.69 -19.71
N GLU A 147 -11.14 -13.08 -19.81
CA GLU A 147 -10.01 -12.42 -19.14
C GLU A 147 -9.38 -11.31 -19.99
N LEU A 148 -9.47 -11.37 -21.32
CA LEU A 148 -8.78 -10.44 -22.20
C LEU A 148 -9.27 -8.99 -22.06
N PRO A 149 -10.58 -8.69 -22.06
CA PRO A 149 -11.04 -7.30 -21.95
C PRO A 149 -10.55 -6.57 -20.68
N PRO A 150 -10.65 -7.14 -19.46
CA PRO A 150 -10.12 -6.45 -18.28
C PRO A 150 -8.59 -6.36 -18.27
N LEU A 151 -7.87 -7.34 -18.81
CA LEU A 151 -6.40 -7.26 -18.93
C LEU A 151 -5.97 -6.14 -19.87
N ILE A 152 -6.60 -6.00 -21.03
CA ILE A 152 -6.29 -4.91 -21.98
C ILE A 152 -6.51 -3.55 -21.31
N ARG A 153 -7.63 -3.36 -20.62
CA ARG A 153 -7.91 -2.11 -19.88
C ARG A 153 -6.86 -1.83 -18.79
N ALA A 154 -6.47 -2.87 -18.05
CA ALA A 154 -5.45 -2.75 -17.01
C ALA A 154 -4.09 -2.38 -17.59
N LEU A 155 -3.69 -3.00 -18.70
CA LEU A 155 -2.42 -2.76 -19.39
C LEU A 155 -2.35 -1.36 -19.98
N GLN A 156 -3.48 -0.77 -20.36
CA GLN A 156 -3.60 0.62 -20.80
C GLN A 156 -3.69 1.65 -19.65
N SER A 157 -3.63 1.19 -18.39
CA SER A 157 -3.72 2.04 -17.20
C SER A 157 -2.38 2.16 -16.47
N ASP A 158 -2.34 3.01 -15.45
CA ASP A 158 -1.17 3.19 -14.59
C ASP A 158 -1.07 2.15 -13.46
N ALA A 159 -1.95 1.13 -13.45
CA ALA A 159 -1.97 0.07 -12.44
C ALA A 159 -0.57 -0.43 -12.11
N PHE A 160 -0.22 -0.43 -10.82
CA PHE A 160 1.11 -0.85 -10.37
C PHE A 160 1.31 -2.36 -10.48
N TYR A 161 0.21 -3.11 -10.45
CA TYR A 161 0.22 -4.56 -10.51
C TYR A 161 -0.90 -5.03 -11.42
N ILE A 162 -0.57 -5.89 -12.38
CA ILE A 162 -1.51 -6.53 -13.28
C ILE A 162 -1.17 -8.01 -13.28
N GLY A 163 -2.05 -8.83 -12.74
CA GLY A 163 -1.77 -10.25 -12.54
C GLY A 163 -2.89 -11.16 -13.03
N ALA A 164 -2.53 -12.36 -13.48
CA ALA A 164 -3.49 -13.35 -13.91
C ALA A 164 -3.19 -14.76 -13.37
N LEU A 165 -4.21 -15.43 -12.84
CA LEU A 165 -4.13 -16.82 -12.40
C LEU A 165 -3.93 -17.76 -13.59
N GLY A 166 -3.20 -18.85 -13.40
CA GLY A 166 -3.08 -19.90 -14.40
C GLY A 166 -1.78 -20.67 -14.30
N SER A 167 -1.66 -21.74 -15.08
CA SER A 167 -0.37 -22.43 -15.27
C SER A 167 0.57 -21.61 -16.17
N THR A 168 1.84 -21.96 -16.24
CA THR A 168 2.78 -21.39 -17.22
C THR A 168 2.25 -21.50 -18.65
N ARG A 169 1.66 -22.65 -19.00
CA ARG A 169 1.03 -22.86 -20.32
C ARG A 169 -0.12 -21.89 -20.57
N ALA A 170 -0.96 -21.65 -19.55
CA ALA A 170 -2.05 -20.68 -19.63
C ALA A 170 -1.51 -19.25 -19.80
N GLN A 171 -0.45 -18.89 -19.08
CA GLN A 171 0.22 -17.60 -19.23
C GLN A 171 0.78 -17.41 -20.65
N ASP A 172 1.43 -18.42 -21.24
CA ASP A 172 1.94 -18.35 -22.62
C ASP A 172 0.82 -18.20 -23.65
N ALA A 173 -0.33 -18.83 -23.42
CA ALA A 173 -1.52 -18.68 -24.26
C ALA A 173 -2.11 -17.27 -24.15
N ARG A 174 -2.22 -16.76 -22.91
CA ARG A 174 -2.70 -15.41 -22.60
C ARG A 174 -1.85 -14.32 -23.23
N LEU A 175 -0.53 -14.41 -23.11
CA LEU A 175 0.40 -13.45 -23.72
C LEU A 175 0.27 -13.42 -25.25
N ARG A 176 0.09 -14.59 -25.88
CA ARG A 176 -0.16 -14.67 -27.33
C ARG A 176 -1.50 -14.04 -27.70
N ALA A 177 -2.58 -14.39 -26.99
CA ALA A 177 -3.90 -13.83 -27.25
C ALA A 177 -3.93 -12.29 -27.08
N LEU A 178 -3.25 -11.74 -26.06
CA LEU A 178 -3.11 -10.30 -25.87
C LEU A 178 -2.29 -9.65 -27.00
N ALA A 179 -1.21 -10.30 -27.45
CA ALA A 179 -0.42 -9.81 -28.59
C ALA A 179 -1.25 -9.80 -29.89
N ASP A 180 -2.07 -10.83 -30.13
CA ASP A 180 -2.99 -10.90 -31.28
C ASP A 180 -4.06 -9.80 -31.24
N GLN A 181 -4.38 -9.28 -30.06
CA GLN A 181 -5.25 -8.10 -29.86
C GLN A 181 -4.50 -6.76 -30.01
N GLY A 182 -3.21 -6.78 -30.37
CA GLY A 182 -2.40 -5.58 -30.62
C GLY A 182 -1.78 -4.95 -29.37
N VAL A 183 -1.74 -5.66 -28.24
CA VAL A 183 -1.05 -5.17 -27.04
C VAL A 183 0.45 -5.14 -27.28
N ALA A 184 1.09 -4.00 -27.01
CA ALA A 184 2.52 -3.83 -27.22
C ALA A 184 3.35 -4.70 -26.29
N ARG A 185 4.54 -5.12 -26.75
CA ARG A 185 5.42 -5.99 -25.96
C ARG A 185 5.79 -5.40 -24.60
N ALA A 186 6.06 -4.08 -24.56
CA ALA A 186 6.39 -3.38 -23.33
C ALA A 186 5.25 -3.43 -22.29
N ASP A 187 3.99 -3.44 -22.74
CA ASP A 187 2.85 -3.59 -21.83
C ASP A 187 2.72 -5.04 -21.37
N LEU A 188 2.92 -6.01 -22.25
CA LEU A 188 2.90 -7.44 -21.89
C LEU A 188 3.92 -7.80 -20.81
N ASP A 189 5.08 -7.14 -20.79
CA ASP A 189 6.09 -7.35 -19.75
C ASP A 189 5.64 -6.87 -18.35
N ARG A 190 4.55 -6.08 -18.25
CA ARG A 190 3.90 -5.70 -16.98
C ARG A 190 2.96 -6.78 -16.43
N LEU A 191 2.60 -7.80 -17.22
CA LEU A 191 1.67 -8.84 -16.81
C LEU A 191 2.36 -9.91 -15.97
N HIS A 192 2.01 -9.96 -14.68
CA HIS A 192 2.45 -11.01 -13.77
C HIS A 192 1.64 -12.29 -13.97
N GLY A 193 2.33 -13.41 -14.13
CA GLY A 193 1.68 -14.71 -14.21
C GLY A 193 2.69 -15.85 -14.30
N PRO A 194 2.43 -17.01 -13.67
CA PRO A 194 1.37 -17.27 -12.69
C PRO A 194 1.46 -16.36 -11.47
N ILE A 195 0.32 -15.87 -10.97
CA ILE A 195 0.28 -15.08 -9.73
C ILE A 195 0.38 -15.98 -8.48
N GLY A 196 0.88 -15.39 -7.40
CA GLY A 196 1.16 -16.03 -6.13
C GLY A 196 2.65 -16.28 -5.87
N VAL A 197 3.02 -16.33 -4.60
CA VAL A 197 4.37 -16.68 -4.10
C VAL A 197 4.49 -18.12 -3.58
N VAL A 198 3.36 -18.77 -3.28
CA VAL A 198 3.27 -20.17 -2.88
C VAL A 198 2.88 -21.03 -4.08
N GLY A 199 3.63 -22.11 -4.32
CA GLY A 199 3.44 -23.00 -5.47
C GLY A 199 2.25 -23.95 -5.36
N GLN A 200 1.77 -24.39 -6.54
CA GLN A 200 0.91 -25.53 -6.91
C GLN A 200 -0.11 -26.12 -5.90
N GLY A 201 -0.68 -25.31 -5.02
CA GLY A 201 -1.90 -25.65 -4.29
C GLY A 201 -3.13 -25.41 -5.18
N ARG A 202 -4.09 -26.35 -5.16
CA ARG A 202 -5.43 -26.14 -5.75
C ARG A 202 -6.42 -25.52 -4.75
N ASP A 203 -5.99 -25.25 -3.52
CA ASP A 203 -6.83 -24.63 -2.50
C ASP A 203 -7.02 -23.13 -2.84
N PRO A 204 -8.26 -22.69 -3.10
CA PRO A 204 -8.54 -21.30 -3.45
C PRO A 204 -8.11 -20.29 -2.38
N ARG A 205 -8.15 -20.66 -1.10
CA ARG A 205 -7.74 -19.78 0.01
C ARG A 205 -6.23 -19.60 0.04
N LEU A 206 -5.48 -20.67 -0.26
CA LEU A 206 -4.03 -20.59 -0.36
C LEU A 206 -3.61 -19.75 -1.58
N ILE A 207 -4.27 -19.93 -2.73
CA ILE A 207 -4.06 -19.11 -3.92
C ILE A 207 -4.35 -17.64 -3.62
N ALA A 208 -5.46 -17.33 -2.96
CA ALA A 208 -5.83 -15.97 -2.58
C ALA A 208 -4.80 -15.32 -1.63
N ALA A 209 -4.40 -16.02 -0.56
CA ALA A 209 -3.40 -15.52 0.38
C ALA A 209 -2.04 -15.28 -0.32
N SER A 210 -1.60 -16.25 -1.11
CA SER A 210 -0.39 -16.20 -1.93
C SER A 210 -0.39 -15.01 -2.89
N THR A 211 -1.53 -14.77 -3.56
CA THR A 211 -1.72 -13.65 -4.49
C THR A 211 -1.70 -12.31 -3.75
N LEU A 212 -2.43 -12.19 -2.64
CA LEU A 212 -2.44 -10.99 -1.81
C LEU A 212 -1.05 -10.64 -1.31
N THR A 213 -0.28 -11.62 -0.83
CA THR A 213 1.11 -11.42 -0.40
C THR A 213 1.98 -10.87 -1.53
N GLN A 214 1.87 -11.43 -2.74
CA GLN A 214 2.63 -10.93 -3.89
C GLN A 214 2.30 -9.46 -4.20
N ILE A 215 1.01 -9.10 -4.18
CA ILE A 215 0.55 -7.75 -4.49
C ILE A 215 1.01 -6.75 -3.43
N LEU A 216 0.88 -7.08 -2.15
CA LEU A 216 1.30 -6.22 -1.06
C LEU A 216 2.82 -6.00 -1.07
N ALA A 217 3.59 -7.06 -1.33
CA ALA A 217 5.05 -6.94 -1.48
C ALA A 217 5.44 -6.06 -2.69
N ALA A 218 4.75 -6.20 -3.82
CA ALA A 218 4.96 -5.35 -4.99
C ALA A 218 4.58 -3.87 -4.72
N TYR A 219 3.57 -3.63 -3.88
CA TYR A 219 3.19 -2.29 -3.47
C TYR A 219 4.22 -1.65 -2.56
N GLU A 220 4.67 -2.38 -1.53
CA GLU A 220 5.66 -1.92 -0.56
C GLU A 220 7.01 -1.60 -1.23
N ALA A 221 7.44 -2.42 -2.19
CA ALA A 221 8.66 -2.19 -2.95
C ALA A 221 8.65 -0.91 -3.81
N ARG A 222 7.49 -0.27 -4.01
CA ARG A 222 7.35 1.01 -4.72
C ARG A 222 7.35 2.22 -3.79
N LEU A 223 7.19 2.01 -2.49
CA LEU A 223 7.20 3.09 -1.53
C LEU A 223 8.65 3.57 -1.31
N PRO A 224 8.86 4.90 -1.17
CA PRO A 224 10.20 5.47 -0.98
C PRO A 224 10.82 5.11 0.38
#